data_AF-A0AA86U1S6-F1
#
_entry.id   AF-A0AA86U1S6-F1
#
_cell.length_a   1.000
_cell.length_b   1.000
_cell.length_c   1.000
_cell.angle_alpha   90.00
_cell.angle_beta   90.00
_cell.angle_gamma   90.00
#
_symmetry.space_group_name_H-M   'P 1'
#
loop_
_entity.id
_entity.type
_entity.pdbx_description
1 polymer ?
#
loop_
_entity_poly.entity_id
_entity_poly.type
_entity_poly.pdbx_seq_one_letter_code
_entity_poly.pdbx_strand_id
1 'polypeptide(L)'
;MEDFQDNIQQFEADIKKAQQQYAQYKTSKQAVDLTKAQSSLKKAKSILSQAQNIVNTMSAVDKQKTSGSLKQHQQQLEQLQTEMNQQQLNEQIALPKNTQGAQKMQQAVSYTDDALRNAKEANTLGSDVVMNLQQQNNQMRGISSKTTNITANTEKSKKLLAEMIKKEKGVNFLLYLTSAIMLASDGLAFWLFHKK
;
A
#
# COMPACT_ATOMS: atom_id res chain seq x y z
N MET A 1 6.77 -14.64 2.70
CA MET A 1 5.93 -15.40 1.74
C MET A 1 5.24 -16.55 2.47
N GLU A 2 5.98 -17.34 3.26
CA GLU A 2 5.41 -18.33 4.21
C GLU A 2 4.32 -17.74 5.11
N ASP A 3 4.61 -16.64 5.83
CA ASP A 3 3.61 -16.00 6.71
C ASP A 3 2.33 -15.54 6.00
N PHE A 4 2.40 -15.23 4.71
CA PHE A 4 1.22 -14.85 3.94
C PHE A 4 0.39 -16.09 3.59
N GLN A 5 1.04 -17.17 3.17
CA GLN A 5 0.35 -18.43 2.85
C GLN A 5 -0.30 -19.06 4.08
N ASP A 6 0.37 -19.04 5.22
CA ASP A 6 -0.16 -19.56 6.48
C ASP A 6 -1.40 -18.77 6.91
N ASN A 7 -1.36 -17.44 6.80
CA ASN A 7 -2.52 -16.58 7.08
C ASN A 7 -3.69 -16.86 6.13
N ILE A 8 -3.45 -17.09 4.84
CA ILE A 8 -4.52 -17.41 3.89
C ILE A 8 -5.13 -18.79 4.19
N GLN A 9 -4.31 -19.80 4.49
CA GLN A 9 -4.84 -21.13 4.87
C GLN A 9 -5.67 -21.06 6.16
N GLN A 10 -5.22 -20.28 7.13
CA GLN A 10 -5.95 -20.11 8.38
C GLN A 10 -7.25 -19.32 8.19
N PHE A 11 -7.24 -18.30 7.32
CA PHE A 11 -8.43 -17.59 6.88
C PHE A 11 -9.45 -18.54 6.25
N GLU A 12 -9.03 -19.38 5.31
CA GLU A 12 -9.90 -20.33 4.61
C GLU A 12 -10.51 -21.35 5.57
N ALA A 13 -9.73 -21.84 6.55
CA ALA A 13 -10.20 -22.73 7.59
C ALA A 13 -11.29 -22.08 8.46
N ASP A 14 -11.09 -20.82 8.87
CA ASP A 14 -12.05 -20.08 9.71
C ASP A 14 -13.32 -19.68 8.94
N ILE A 15 -13.21 -19.32 7.65
CA ILE A 15 -14.37 -19.09 6.77
C ILE A 15 -15.20 -20.37 6.62
N LYS A 16 -14.54 -21.50 6.33
CA LYS A 16 -15.22 -22.79 6.18
C LYS A 16 -15.93 -23.21 7.46
N LYS A 17 -15.29 -22.96 8.61
CA LYS A 17 -15.88 -23.20 9.93
C LYS A 17 -17.08 -22.28 10.20
N ALA A 18 -16.98 -21.00 9.85
CA ALA A 18 -18.09 -20.05 9.95
C ALA A 18 -19.28 -20.48 9.07
N GLN A 19 -19.03 -20.93 7.84
CA GLN A 19 -20.06 -21.44 6.93
C GLN A 19 -20.73 -22.70 7.47
N GLN A 20 -19.97 -23.66 8.00
CA GLN A 20 -20.52 -24.88 8.60
C GLN A 20 -21.40 -24.57 9.81
N GLN A 21 -20.94 -23.69 10.69
CA GLN A 21 -21.69 -23.28 11.88
C GLN A 21 -22.95 -22.48 11.51
N TYR A 22 -22.87 -21.64 10.47
CA TYR A 22 -24.02 -20.93 9.95
C TYR A 22 -25.04 -21.86 9.26
N ALA A 23 -24.58 -22.88 8.52
CA ALA A 23 -25.45 -23.91 7.96
C ALA A 23 -26.15 -24.72 9.07
N GLN A 24 -25.42 -25.07 10.13
CA GLN A 24 -26.00 -25.74 11.31
C GLN A 24 -27.06 -24.86 11.97
N TYR A 25 -26.80 -23.56 12.14
CA TYR A 25 -27.79 -22.61 12.63
C TYR A 25 -29.04 -22.55 11.73
N LYS A 26 -28.89 -22.52 10.39
CA LYS A 26 -30.04 -22.53 9.46
C LYS A 26 -30.95 -23.74 9.68
N THR A 27 -30.39 -24.87 10.13
CA THR A 27 -31.15 -26.10 10.43
C THR A 27 -31.65 -26.16 11.88
N SER A 28 -30.82 -25.80 12.86
CA SER A 28 -31.08 -25.96 14.29
C SER A 28 -31.84 -24.78 14.90
N LYS A 29 -31.75 -23.60 14.29
CA LYS A 29 -32.17 -22.29 14.82
C LYS A 29 -31.65 -22.00 16.23
N GLN A 30 -30.52 -22.60 16.62
CA GLN A 30 -29.93 -22.37 17.93
C GLN A 30 -29.01 -21.14 17.91
N ALA A 31 -29.27 -20.18 18.80
CA ALA A 31 -28.47 -18.96 18.92
C ALA A 31 -26.97 -19.21 19.21
N VAL A 32 -26.63 -20.37 19.78
CA VAL A 32 -25.25 -20.79 20.06
C VAL A 32 -24.46 -21.01 18.77
N ASP A 33 -25.08 -21.59 17.74
CA ASP A 33 -24.42 -21.88 16.46
C ASP A 33 -24.17 -20.60 15.66
N LEU A 34 -25.10 -19.65 15.75
CA LEU A 34 -24.93 -18.30 15.20
C LEU A 34 -23.81 -17.52 15.90
N THR A 35 -23.73 -17.59 17.23
CA THR A 35 -22.67 -16.96 18.02
C THR A 35 -21.29 -17.55 17.67
N LYS A 36 -21.22 -18.88 17.49
CA LYS A 36 -20.00 -19.56 17.02
C LYS A 36 -19.62 -19.12 15.61
N ALA A 37 -20.58 -19.05 14.68
CA ALA A 37 -20.35 -18.58 13.32
C ALA A 37 -19.81 -17.13 13.29
N GLN A 38 -20.39 -16.24 14.11
CA GLN A 38 -19.92 -14.86 14.25
C GLN A 38 -18.50 -14.76 14.83
N SER A 39 -18.16 -15.60 15.82
CA SER A 39 -16.81 -15.66 16.39
C SER A 39 -15.78 -16.10 15.35
N SER A 40 -16.10 -17.15 14.58
CA SER A 40 -15.25 -17.62 13.47
C SER A 40 -15.11 -16.56 12.37
N LEU A 41 -16.17 -15.80 12.06
CA LEU A 41 -16.11 -14.70 11.10
C LEU A 41 -15.27 -13.51 11.61
N LYS A 42 -15.38 -13.15 12.90
CA LYS A 42 -14.52 -12.14 13.53
C LYS A 42 -13.03 -12.54 13.43
N LYS A 43 -12.70 -13.83 13.60
CA LYS A 43 -11.32 -14.35 13.43
C LYS A 43 -10.86 -14.26 11.98
N ALA A 44 -11.67 -14.73 11.02
CA ALA A 44 -11.37 -14.62 9.60
C ALA A 44 -11.12 -13.16 9.17
N LYS A 45 -11.91 -12.21 9.69
CA LYS A 45 -11.72 -10.77 9.40
C LYS A 45 -10.38 -10.24 9.92
N SER A 46 -9.98 -10.66 11.13
CA SER A 46 -8.69 -10.28 11.71
C SER A 46 -7.52 -10.82 10.88
N ILE A 47 -7.60 -12.08 10.45
CA ILE A 47 -6.55 -12.72 9.64
C ILE A 47 -6.46 -12.06 8.26
N LEU A 48 -7.59 -11.74 7.64
CA LEU A 48 -7.60 -11.03 6.35
C LEU A 48 -6.97 -9.62 6.46
N SER A 49 -7.19 -8.92 7.57
CA SER A 49 -6.53 -7.63 7.84
C SER A 49 -5.02 -7.78 8.01
N GLN A 50 -4.56 -8.83 8.69
CA GLN A 50 -3.13 -9.14 8.82
C GLN A 50 -2.51 -9.48 7.45
N ALA A 51 -3.20 -10.30 6.65
CA ALA A 51 -2.78 -10.63 5.28
C ALA A 51 -2.71 -9.38 4.38
N GLN A 52 -3.64 -8.43 4.52
CA GLN A 52 -3.62 -7.15 3.81
C GLN A 52 -2.39 -6.30 4.17
N ASN A 53 -2.03 -6.27 5.46
CA ASN A 53 -0.84 -5.55 5.94
C ASN A 53 0.43 -6.16 5.35
N ILE A 54 0.52 -7.49 5.30
CA ILE A 54 1.65 -8.18 4.64
C ILE A 54 1.72 -7.80 3.16
N VAL A 55 0.61 -7.86 2.42
CA VAL A 55 0.54 -7.47 0.99
C VAL A 55 0.99 -6.02 0.76
N ASN A 56 0.72 -5.11 1.70
CA ASN A 56 1.16 -3.72 1.61
C ASN A 56 2.67 -3.53 1.78
N THR A 57 3.37 -4.51 2.37
CA THR A 57 4.83 -4.50 2.54
C THR A 57 5.58 -5.26 1.43
N MET A 58 4.86 -5.96 0.55
CA MET A 58 5.44 -6.73 -0.56
C MET A 58 5.89 -5.85 -1.74
N SER A 59 6.74 -6.42 -2.59
CA SER A 59 7.17 -5.80 -3.86
C SER A 59 5.96 -5.52 -4.78
N ALA A 60 6.06 -4.54 -5.68
CA ALA A 60 4.94 -4.17 -6.57
C ALA A 60 4.45 -5.33 -7.46
N VAL A 61 5.37 -6.22 -7.88
CA VAL A 61 5.06 -7.39 -8.72
C VAL A 61 4.28 -8.44 -7.93
N ASP A 62 4.70 -8.71 -6.69
CA ASP A 62 4.01 -9.68 -5.83
C ASP A 62 2.68 -9.12 -5.33
N LYS A 63 2.63 -7.83 -5.01
CA LYS A 63 1.40 -7.13 -4.61
C LYS A 63 0.32 -7.23 -5.69
N GLN A 64 0.68 -7.08 -6.96
CA GLN A 64 -0.28 -7.20 -8.07
C GLN A 64 -0.85 -8.63 -8.17
N LYS A 65 0.00 -9.65 -8.09
CA LYS A 65 -0.42 -11.07 -8.13
C LYS A 65 -1.32 -11.43 -6.94
N THR A 66 -0.96 -10.96 -5.76
CA THR A 66 -1.62 -11.36 -4.50
C THR A 66 -2.89 -10.55 -4.20
N SER A 67 -2.99 -9.32 -4.70
CA SER A 67 -4.18 -8.45 -4.47
C SER A 67 -5.47 -9.01 -5.09
N GLY A 68 -5.37 -9.80 -6.16
CA GLY A 68 -6.52 -10.43 -6.82
C GLY A 68 -7.20 -11.46 -5.91
N SER A 69 -6.42 -12.40 -5.37
CA SER A 69 -6.92 -13.42 -4.44
C SER A 69 -7.46 -12.80 -3.16
N LEU A 70 -6.77 -11.79 -2.62
CA LEU A 70 -7.21 -11.11 -1.39
C LEU A 70 -8.57 -10.42 -1.55
N LYS A 71 -8.82 -9.78 -2.70
CA LYS A 71 -10.12 -9.18 -3.03
C LYS A 71 -11.25 -10.21 -3.11
N GLN A 72 -10.98 -11.40 -3.67
CA GLN A 72 -11.98 -12.47 -3.72
C GLN A 72 -12.36 -12.94 -2.31
N HIS A 73 -11.37 -13.15 -1.45
CA HIS A 73 -11.60 -13.51 -0.05
C HIS A 73 -12.35 -12.42 0.73
N GLN A 74 -12.08 -11.16 0.45
CA GLN A 74 -12.80 -10.03 1.04
C GLN A 74 -14.28 -10.02 0.64
N GLN A 75 -14.59 -10.27 -0.64
CA GLN A 75 -15.96 -10.37 -1.13
C GLN A 75 -16.73 -11.54 -0.50
N GLN A 76 -16.08 -12.70 -0.35
CA GLN A 76 -16.70 -13.87 0.31
C GLN A 76 -17.07 -13.59 1.77
N LEU A 77 -16.21 -12.85 2.49
CA LEU A 77 -16.47 -12.48 3.87
C LEU A 77 -17.63 -11.49 3.98
N GLU A 78 -17.69 -10.47 3.12
CA GLU A 78 -18.77 -9.50 3.08
C GLU A 78 -20.12 -10.13 2.75
N GLN A 79 -20.16 -11.08 1.80
CA GLN A 79 -21.38 -11.82 1.46
C GLN A 79 -21.88 -12.64 2.65
N LEU A 80 -21.00 -13.43 3.28
CA LEU A 80 -21.36 -14.26 4.43
C LEU A 80 -21.82 -13.41 5.62
N GLN A 81 -21.16 -12.28 5.86
CA GLN A 81 -21.55 -11.34 6.93
C GLN A 81 -22.92 -10.71 6.66
N THR A 82 -23.20 -10.34 5.41
CA THR A 82 -24.49 -9.77 5.01
C THR A 82 -25.62 -10.77 5.18
N GLU A 83 -25.41 -12.03 4.78
CA GLU A 83 -26.40 -13.10 4.97
C GLU A 83 -26.73 -13.33 6.45
N MET A 84 -25.72 -13.45 7.32
CA MET A 84 -25.95 -13.68 8.75
C MET A 84 -26.71 -12.52 9.40
N ASN A 85 -26.38 -11.28 9.03
CA ASN A 85 -27.04 -10.09 9.56
C ASN A 85 -28.51 -10.01 9.11
N GLN A 86 -28.80 -10.36 7.85
CA GLN A 86 -30.18 -10.43 7.36
C GLN A 86 -31.02 -11.47 8.09
N GLN A 87 -30.46 -12.65 8.38
CA GLN A 87 -31.16 -13.69 9.13
C GLN A 87 -31.43 -13.28 10.59
N GLN A 88 -30.48 -12.62 11.25
CA GLN A 88 -30.70 -12.06 12.59
C GLN A 88 -31.82 -11.05 12.62
N LEU A 89 -31.90 -10.17 11.62
CA LEU A 89 -32.97 -9.19 11.52
C LEU A 89 -34.34 -9.87 11.36
N ASN A 90 -34.41 -10.90 10.51
CA ASN A 90 -35.65 -11.63 10.25
C ASN A 90 -36.14 -12.44 11.47
N GLU A 91 -35.24 -12.99 12.29
CA GLU A 91 -35.64 -13.73 13.49
C GLU A 91 -36.03 -12.83 14.67
N GLN A 92 -35.47 -11.62 14.79
CA GLN A 92 -35.91 -10.64 15.80
C GLN A 92 -37.38 -10.21 15.61
N ILE A 93 -37.91 -10.28 14.39
CA ILE A 93 -39.29 -9.91 14.07
C ILE A 93 -40.30 -10.98 14.56
N ALA A 94 -39.84 -12.20 14.92
CA ALA A 94 -40.70 -13.36 15.19
C ALA A 94 -40.89 -13.76 16.67
N LEU A 95 -40.27 -13.09 17.64
CA LEU A 95 -40.32 -13.51 19.07
C LEU A 95 -41.46 -12.85 19.88
N PRO A 96 -42.12 -13.57 20.81
CA PRO A 96 -43.24 -13.06 21.61
C PRO A 96 -42.81 -11.99 22.63
N LYS A 97 -43.70 -11.01 22.87
CA LYS A 97 -43.44 -9.74 23.59
C LYS A 97 -42.83 -9.83 25.00
N ASN A 98 -42.96 -10.96 25.71
CA ASN A 98 -42.47 -11.10 27.10
C ASN A 98 -40.98 -11.49 27.22
N THR A 99 -40.38 -12.11 26.21
CA THR A 99 -38.93 -12.38 26.16
C THR A 99 -38.13 -11.25 25.50
N GLN A 100 -38.82 -10.34 24.80
CA GLN A 100 -38.19 -9.20 24.13
C GLN A 100 -37.54 -8.21 25.10
N GLY A 101 -38.07 -8.02 26.32
CA GLY A 101 -37.49 -7.07 27.29
C GLY A 101 -36.10 -7.48 27.77
N ALA A 102 -35.96 -8.72 28.23
CA ALA A 102 -34.68 -9.27 28.69
C ALA A 102 -33.69 -9.45 27.53
N GLN A 103 -34.14 -9.91 26.36
CA GLN A 103 -33.27 -10.03 25.18
C GLN A 103 -32.83 -8.66 24.63
N LYS A 104 -33.70 -7.64 24.62
CA LYS A 104 -33.31 -6.28 24.23
C LYS A 104 -32.27 -5.70 25.18
N MET A 105 -32.39 -5.97 26.48
CA MET A 105 -31.40 -5.52 27.47
C MET A 105 -30.07 -6.24 27.29
N GLN A 106 -30.08 -7.55 27.03
CA GLN A 106 -28.87 -8.33 26.78
C GLN A 106 -28.20 -7.97 25.44
N GLN A 107 -29.00 -7.70 24.40
CA GLN A 107 -28.52 -7.14 23.14
C GLN A 107 -27.97 -5.73 23.30
N ALA A 108 -28.65 -4.86 24.05
CA ALA A 108 -28.16 -3.51 24.34
C ALA A 108 -26.81 -3.55 25.04
N VAL A 109 -26.63 -4.42 26.04
CA VAL A 109 -25.34 -4.65 26.71
C VAL A 109 -24.29 -5.13 25.72
N SER A 110 -24.63 -6.11 24.86
CA SER A 110 -23.73 -6.60 23.81
C SER A 110 -23.35 -5.50 22.80
N TYR A 111 -24.28 -4.63 22.42
CA TYR A 111 -24.02 -3.50 21.53
C TYR A 111 -23.13 -2.45 22.18
N THR A 112 -23.30 -2.18 23.48
CA THR A 112 -22.40 -1.28 24.22
C THR A 112 -21.00 -1.87 24.39
N ASP A 113 -20.87 -3.18 24.65
CA ASP A 113 -19.57 -3.84 24.73
C ASP A 113 -18.85 -3.85 23.37
N ASP A 114 -19.56 -4.16 22.29
CA ASP A 114 -19.01 -4.07 20.93
C ASP A 114 -18.68 -2.61 20.58
N ALA A 115 -19.49 -1.63 21.00
CA ALA A 115 -19.19 -0.20 20.79
C ALA A 115 -17.95 0.26 21.57
N LEU A 116 -17.80 -0.18 22.83
CA LEU A 116 -16.62 0.11 23.65
C LEU A 116 -15.35 -0.52 23.05
N ARG A 117 -15.48 -1.75 22.54
CA ARG A 117 -14.39 -2.44 21.84
C ARG A 117 -14.01 -1.72 20.56
N ASN A 118 -14.99 -1.33 19.74
CA ASN A 118 -14.77 -0.57 18.52
C ASN A 118 -14.16 0.81 18.81
N ALA A 119 -14.55 1.47 19.91
CA ALA A 119 -13.95 2.74 20.32
C ALA A 119 -12.47 2.55 20.74
N LYS A 120 -12.15 1.46 21.43
CA LYS A 120 -10.75 1.10 21.75
C LYS A 120 -9.94 0.82 20.49
N GLU A 121 -10.47 0.00 19.58
CA GLU A 121 -9.84 -0.32 18.30
C GLU A 121 -9.64 0.94 17.44
N ALA A 122 -10.63 1.83 17.40
CA ALA A 122 -10.54 3.12 16.70
C ALA A 122 -9.48 4.04 17.33
N ASN A 123 -9.34 4.04 18.65
CA ASN A 123 -8.30 4.83 19.34
C ASN A 123 -6.90 4.28 19.05
N THR A 124 -6.73 2.96 19.03
CA THR A 124 -5.46 2.31 18.64
C THR A 124 -5.12 2.62 17.18
N LEU A 125 -6.08 2.47 16.27
CA LEU A 125 -5.92 2.85 14.86
C LEU A 125 -5.59 4.33 14.70
N GLY A 126 -6.25 5.21 15.47
CA GLY A 126 -5.96 6.64 15.48
C GLY A 126 -4.52 6.93 15.90
N SER A 127 -4.04 6.26 16.95
CA SER A 127 -2.65 6.36 17.40
C SER A 127 -1.66 5.89 16.33
N ASP A 128 -1.92 4.76 15.69
CA ASP A 128 -1.07 4.23 14.61
C ASP A 128 -1.06 5.16 13.39
N VAL A 129 -2.20 5.76 13.03
CA VAL A 129 -2.28 6.76 11.95
C VAL A 129 -1.44 7.99 12.31
N VAL A 130 -1.52 8.49 13.53
CA VAL A 130 -0.71 9.64 13.97
C VAL A 130 0.78 9.31 13.92
N MET A 131 1.21 8.14 14.40
CA MET A 131 2.60 7.70 14.31
C MET A 131 3.08 7.57 12.86
N ASN A 132 2.27 6.98 11.99
CA ASN A 132 2.59 6.85 10.57
C ASN A 132 2.68 8.22 9.88
N LEU A 133 1.79 9.16 10.20
CA LEU A 133 1.84 10.53 9.69
C LEU A 133 3.10 11.26 10.18
N GLN A 134 3.51 11.04 11.44
CA GLN A 134 4.73 11.61 11.99
C GLN A 134 5.98 11.03 11.30
N GLN A 135 6.00 9.72 11.05
CA GLN A 135 7.08 9.06 10.31
C GLN A 135 7.15 9.57 8.86
N GLN A 136 6.01 9.70 8.18
CA GLN A 136 5.93 10.29 6.85
C GLN A 136 6.42 11.74 6.83
N ASN A 137 6.07 12.55 7.83
CA ASN A 137 6.54 13.94 7.94
C ASN A 137 8.08 14.00 8.07
N ASN A 138 8.66 13.11 8.89
CA ASN A 138 10.11 13.00 9.05
C ASN A 138 10.79 12.55 7.74
N GLN A 139 10.21 11.59 7.02
CA GLN A 139 10.70 11.19 5.70
C GLN A 139 10.64 12.35 4.70
N MET A 140 9.58 13.15 4.73
CA MET A 140 9.38 14.32 3.87
C MET A 140 10.44 15.39 4.14
N ARG A 141 10.79 15.64 5.41
CA ARG A 141 11.92 16.51 5.79
C ARG A 141 13.26 15.98 5.25
N GLY A 142 13.47 14.67 5.31
CA GLY A 142 14.64 14.02 4.71
C GLY A 142 14.71 14.15 3.19
N ILE A 143 13.57 14.01 2.50
CA ILE A 143 13.45 14.22 1.06
C ILE A 143 13.74 15.68 0.70
N SER A 144 13.19 16.65 1.44
CA SER A 144 13.46 18.07 1.21
C SER A 144 14.96 18.38 1.26
N SER A 145 15.68 17.86 2.26
CA SER A 145 17.14 18.00 2.37
C SER A 145 17.88 17.37 1.18
N LYS A 146 17.48 16.16 0.76
CA LYS A 146 18.05 15.49 -0.43
C LYS A 146 17.76 16.29 -1.71
N THR A 147 16.57 16.85 -1.87
CA THR A 147 16.19 17.69 -3.01
C THR A 147 17.06 18.94 -3.07
N THR A 148 17.27 19.63 -1.94
CA THR A 148 18.18 20.79 -1.88
C THR A 148 19.60 20.43 -2.33
N ASN A 149 20.12 19.28 -1.91
CA ASN A 149 21.43 18.79 -2.33
C ASN A 149 21.47 18.45 -3.83
N ILE A 150 20.41 17.86 -4.39
CA ILE A 150 20.30 17.59 -5.83
C ILE A 150 20.27 18.89 -6.63
N THR A 151 19.53 19.90 -6.16
CA THR A 151 19.48 21.23 -6.82
C THR A 151 20.87 21.89 -6.79
N ALA A 152 21.56 21.86 -5.66
CA ALA A 152 22.91 22.40 -5.53
C ALA A 152 23.92 21.68 -6.43
N ASN A 153 23.85 20.34 -6.51
CA ASN A 153 24.69 19.55 -7.41
C ASN A 153 24.36 19.82 -8.88
N THR A 154 23.09 19.98 -9.23
CA THR A 154 22.66 20.31 -10.59
C THR A 154 23.20 21.69 -11.02
N GLU A 155 23.18 22.67 -10.11
CA GLU A 155 23.74 23.99 -10.39
C GLU A 155 25.27 23.94 -10.58
N LYS A 156 25.98 23.15 -9.76
CA LYS A 156 27.41 22.89 -9.94
C LYS A 156 27.70 22.19 -11.28
N SER A 157 26.92 21.18 -11.64
CA SER A 157 27.05 20.48 -12.93
C SER A 157 26.82 21.42 -14.11
N LYS A 158 25.85 22.34 -14.02
CA LYS A 158 25.64 23.37 -15.05
C LYS A 158 26.84 24.29 -15.21
N LYS A 159 27.48 24.72 -14.10
CA LYS A 159 28.71 25.53 -14.15
C LYS A 159 29.86 24.75 -14.81
N LEU A 160 30.01 23.47 -14.44
CA LEU A 160 31.04 22.60 -15.00
C LEU A 160 30.84 22.38 -16.51
N LEU A 161 29.60 22.15 -16.96
CA LEU A 161 29.26 22.07 -18.38
C LEU A 161 29.57 23.37 -19.12
N ALA A 162 29.26 24.53 -18.54
CA ALA A 162 29.59 25.82 -19.14
C ALA A 162 31.11 26.02 -19.31
N GLU A 163 31.91 25.55 -18.34
CA GLU A 163 33.37 25.56 -18.45
C GLU A 163 33.89 24.58 -19.51
N MET A 164 33.32 23.37 -19.58
CA MET A 164 33.67 22.39 -20.61
C MET A 164 33.37 22.92 -22.01
N ILE A 165 32.20 23.54 -22.22
CA ILE A 165 31.83 24.16 -23.50
C ILE A 165 32.80 25.29 -23.86
N LYS A 166 33.23 26.11 -22.89
CA LYS A 166 34.23 27.16 -23.13
C LYS A 166 35.58 26.57 -23.54
N LYS A 167 36.02 25.49 -22.88
CA LYS A 167 37.27 24.80 -23.24
C LYS A 167 37.18 24.15 -24.62
N GLU A 168 36.05 23.53 -24.96
CA GLU A 168 35.80 22.94 -26.28
C GLU A 168 35.90 24.00 -27.39
N LYS A 169 35.27 25.17 -27.20
CA LYS A 169 35.42 26.30 -28.13
C LYS A 169 36.87 26.76 -28.27
N GLY A 170 37.62 26.82 -27.17
CA GLY A 170 39.04 27.18 -27.18
C GLY A 170 39.88 26.18 -27.97
N VAL A 171 39.67 24.88 -27.77
CA VAL A 171 40.36 23.81 -28.50
C VAL A 171 40.02 23.87 -29.98
N ASN A 172 38.73 24.00 -30.34
CA ASN A 172 38.32 24.11 -31.74
C ASN A 172 38.93 25.36 -32.41
N PHE A 173 38.96 26.50 -31.73
CA PHE A 173 39.59 27.71 -32.25
C PHE A 173 41.10 27.50 -32.49
N LEU A 174 41.80 26.89 -31.54
CA LEU A 174 43.23 26.56 -31.67
C LEU A 174 43.48 25.62 -32.86
N LEU A 175 42.60 24.65 -33.05
CA LEU A 175 42.67 23.71 -34.17
C LEU A 175 42.51 24.45 -35.50
N TYR A 176 41.50 25.34 -35.63
CA TYR A 176 41.31 26.16 -36.82
C TYR A 176 42.51 27.07 -37.10
N LEU A 177 43.05 27.71 -36.07
CA LEU A 177 44.22 28.58 -36.20
C LEU A 177 45.44 27.82 -36.71
N THR A 178 45.70 26.64 -36.15
CA THR A 178 46.83 25.79 -36.53
C THR A 178 46.70 25.32 -37.98
N SER A 179 45.51 24.88 -38.39
CA SER A 179 45.22 24.51 -39.77
C SER A 179 45.39 25.67 -40.74
N ALA A 180 44.95 26.88 -40.38
CA ALA A 180 45.12 28.07 -41.22
C ALA A 180 46.59 28.46 -41.38
N ILE A 181 47.39 28.35 -40.31
CA ILE A 181 48.85 28.60 -40.36
C ILE A 181 49.53 27.61 -41.29
N MET A 182 49.20 26.30 -41.19
CA MET A 182 49.77 25.29 -42.08
C MET A 182 49.43 25.54 -43.55
N LEU A 183 48.17 25.87 -43.85
CA LEU A 183 47.77 26.21 -45.22
C LEU A 183 48.47 27.47 -45.74
N ALA A 184 48.65 28.48 -44.90
CA ALA A 184 49.38 29.69 -45.25
C ALA A 184 50.87 29.43 -45.49
N SER A 185 51.50 28.55 -44.69
CA SER A 185 52.90 28.16 -44.91
C SER A 185 53.09 27.37 -46.20
N ASP A 186 52.16 26.46 -46.51
CA ASP A 186 52.21 25.70 -47.78
C ASP A 186 52.01 26.62 -48.99
N GLY A 187 51.07 27.57 -48.90
CA GLY A 187 50.85 28.58 -49.94
C GLY A 187 52.05 29.50 -50.15
N LEU A 188 52.69 29.95 -49.07
CA LEU A 188 53.93 30.76 -49.14
C LEU A 188 55.10 29.96 -49.72
N ALA A 189 55.26 28.70 -49.33
CA ALA A 189 56.28 27.81 -49.87
C ALA A 189 56.08 27.59 -51.38
N PHE A 190 54.84 27.32 -51.82
CA PHE A 190 54.51 27.16 -53.24
C PHE A 190 54.78 28.42 -54.04
N TRP A 191 54.41 29.59 -53.51
CA TRP A 191 54.69 30.88 -54.14
C TRP A 191 56.18 31.16 -54.28
N LEU A 192 56.97 30.94 -53.22
CA LEU A 192 58.43 31.11 -53.27
C LEU A 192 59.09 30.14 -54.27
N PHE A 193 58.57 28.92 -54.41
CA PHE A 193 59.12 27.93 -55.33
C PHE A 193 58.83 28.27 -56.81
N HIS A 194 57.66 28.83 -57.12
CA HIS A 194 57.28 29.21 -58.50
C HIS A 194 57.72 30.62 -58.91
N LYS A 195 58.16 31.46 -57.96
CA LYS A 195 58.74 32.78 -58.26
C LYS A 195 60.23 32.73 -58.57
N LYS A 196 60.84 31.54 -58.47
CA LYS A 196 62.19 31.20 -58.91
C LYS A 196 62.13 30.59 -60.31
#